data_AF-A0A2D5S4J7-F1
#
_entry.id   AF-A0A2D5S4J7-F1
#
_cell.length_a   1.000
_cell.length_b   1.000
_cell.length_c   1.000
_cell.angle_alpha   90.00
_cell.angle_beta   90.00
_cell.angle_gamma   90.00
#
_symmetry.space_group_name_H-M   'P 1'
#
loop_
_entity.id
_entity.type
_entity.pdbx_description
1 polymer ?
#
loop_
_entity_poly.entity_id
_entity_poly.type
_entity_poly.pdbx_seq_one_letter_code
_entity_poly.pdbx_strand_id
1 'polypeptide(L)'
;MIVALVVSVVCNVGLLTITFMMYSGKTEALENEARAEATLSDFVAASERTDSYERLMDSAKQERKSLYALLEDRRAEVASFVTGNPGASVAEMRSSLNLGEGDVVSNSVTDMRRRLSSSGNDVASLNRQVSDLQANNGDLRDRVKQAESMGDEKVAKVEEEFDGYRVAASRYQQEVEDAIAAIDESRAKLDRDYRNRLSNLQSRLDQANQDNSVFRAQIEELRKKTENYRIKPQSPAELVDGRVISVPGSGGQIFVDLGRNDRIVPGMSFEVYEDASAIRPDPRTGEYVRGKASIEIIRVNGDTSAARITRELPGRPVVKDDVIANAVFNPDYRFKFLVHGQFDVDADGRISVSEADYVRRRVMEWGGELVEGDQLTGDLDFLVLGEQPPMPAPLPPDAGDAEFRAFLQQREARERYDQLFDQASRAQIPVLNWNRFETLTGMTTR
;
A
#
# COMPACT_ATOMS: atom_id res chain seq x y z
N MET A 1 -141.94 92.65 84.90
CA MET A 1 -141.53 91.29 85.34
C MET A 1 -141.71 90.21 84.25
N ILE A 2 -142.65 90.34 83.30
CA ILE A 2 -142.91 89.32 82.25
C ILE A 2 -141.77 89.21 81.19
N VAL A 3 -141.11 90.31 80.83
CA VAL A 3 -140.09 90.32 79.76
C VAL A 3 -138.85 89.47 80.10
N ALA A 4 -138.41 89.46 81.36
CA ALA A 4 -137.23 88.70 81.79
C ALA A 4 -137.42 87.18 81.69
N LEU A 5 -138.65 86.68 81.93
CA LEU A 5 -138.96 85.26 81.85
C LEU A 5 -138.95 84.76 80.41
N VAL A 6 -139.50 85.54 79.47
CA VAL A 6 -139.52 85.20 78.04
C VAL A 6 -138.11 85.15 77.48
N VAL A 7 -137.25 86.11 77.83
CA VAL A 7 -135.84 86.12 77.39
C VAL A 7 -135.09 84.90 77.93
N SER A 8 -135.29 84.53 79.20
CA SER A 8 -134.63 83.35 79.78
C SER A 8 -135.03 82.03 79.10
N VAL A 9 -136.32 81.84 78.78
CA VAL A 9 -136.77 80.64 78.07
C VAL A 9 -136.21 80.57 76.66
N VAL A 10 -136.27 81.67 75.90
CA VAL A 10 -135.73 81.71 74.53
C VAL A 10 -134.21 81.49 74.52
N CYS A 11 -133.48 82.05 75.48
CA CYS A 11 -132.03 81.88 75.57
C CYS A 11 -131.64 80.43 75.91
N ASN A 12 -132.34 79.78 76.84
CA ASN A 12 -132.08 78.37 77.16
C ASN A 12 -132.41 77.44 75.99
N VAL A 13 -133.51 77.68 75.27
CA VAL A 13 -133.85 76.88 74.08
C VAL A 13 -132.81 77.10 72.98
N GLY A 14 -132.38 78.34 72.73
CA GLY A 14 -131.34 78.64 71.74
C GLY A 14 -129.96 78.07 72.07
N LEU A 15 -129.58 78.07 73.36
CA LEU A 15 -128.34 77.44 73.80
C LEU A 15 -128.38 75.92 73.62
N LEU A 16 -129.53 75.29 73.90
CA LEU A 16 -129.68 73.85 73.77
C LEU A 16 -129.62 73.39 72.30
N THR A 17 -130.20 74.15 71.37
CA THR A 17 -130.11 73.82 69.93
C THR A 17 -128.69 73.96 69.38
N ILE A 18 -127.94 75.01 69.75
CA ILE A 18 -126.53 75.18 69.34
C ILE A 18 -125.67 74.05 69.91
N THR A 19 -125.87 73.69 71.17
CA THR A 19 -125.13 72.59 71.81
C THR A 19 -125.38 71.26 71.10
N PHE A 20 -126.64 70.99 70.74
CA PHE A 20 -126.99 69.79 69.99
C PHE A 20 -126.36 69.78 68.58
N MET A 21 -126.35 70.92 67.89
CA MET A 21 -125.73 71.06 66.56
C MET A 21 -124.20 70.90 66.60
N MET A 22 -123.51 71.44 67.61
CA MET A 22 -122.06 71.23 67.76
C MET A 22 -121.72 69.79 68.15
N TYR A 23 -122.54 69.14 68.98
CA TYR A 23 -122.33 67.74 69.34
C TYR A 23 -122.55 66.84 68.13
N SER A 24 -123.62 67.09 67.35
CA SER A 24 -123.92 66.41 66.08
C SER A 24 -122.79 66.61 65.06
N GLY A 25 -122.30 67.84 64.88
CA GLY A 25 -121.21 68.13 63.97
C GLY A 25 -119.88 67.51 64.41
N LYS A 26 -119.62 67.43 65.73
CA LYS A 26 -118.44 66.74 66.26
C LYS A 26 -118.52 65.23 66.04
N THR A 27 -119.69 64.61 66.25
CA THR A 27 -119.89 63.19 65.95
C THR A 27 -119.73 62.88 64.46
N GLU A 28 -120.23 63.74 63.57
CA GLU A 28 -120.09 63.58 62.12
C GLU A 28 -118.63 63.76 61.66
N ALA A 29 -117.88 64.69 62.26
CA ALA A 29 -116.45 64.87 61.97
C ALA A 29 -115.61 63.66 62.42
N LEU A 30 -115.88 63.11 63.61
CA LEU A 30 -115.20 61.91 64.11
C LEU A 30 -115.54 60.67 63.26
N GLU A 31 -116.79 60.55 62.82
CA GLU A 31 -117.20 59.46 61.94
C GLU A 31 -116.55 59.60 60.55
N ASN A 32 -116.41 60.82 60.03
CA ASN A 32 -115.70 61.08 58.77
C ASN A 32 -114.19 60.84 58.88
N GLU A 33 -113.56 61.19 60.01
CA GLU A 33 -112.15 60.89 60.28
C GLU A 33 -111.91 59.38 60.36
N ALA A 34 -112.75 58.66 61.11
CA ALA A 34 -112.67 57.20 61.19
C ALA A 34 -112.90 56.52 59.82
N ARG A 35 -113.83 57.03 59.00
CA ARG A 35 -114.04 56.56 57.62
C ARG A 35 -112.84 56.88 56.71
N ALA A 36 -112.25 58.06 56.85
CA ALA A 36 -111.07 58.46 56.08
C ALA A 36 -109.84 57.62 56.47
N GLU A 37 -109.64 57.33 57.77
CA GLU A 37 -108.59 56.44 58.25
C GLU A 37 -108.82 55.00 57.79
N ALA A 38 -110.06 54.50 57.84
CA ALA A 38 -110.42 53.17 57.33
C ALA A 38 -110.14 53.06 55.82
N THR A 39 -110.57 54.06 55.04
CA THR A 39 -110.31 54.10 53.59
C THR A 39 -108.82 54.22 53.30
N LEU A 40 -108.05 54.98 54.09
CA LEU A 40 -106.60 55.08 53.94
C LEU A 40 -105.90 53.76 54.29
N SER A 41 -106.43 52.98 55.24
CA SER A 41 -105.90 51.67 55.62
C SER A 41 -106.08 50.61 54.54
N ASP A 42 -107.08 50.75 53.65
CA ASP A 42 -107.27 49.88 52.49
C ASP A 42 -106.15 50.04 51.44
N PHE A 43 -105.48 51.20 51.41
CA PHE A 43 -104.38 51.47 50.47
C PHE A 43 -102.99 51.39 51.12
N VAL A 44 -102.87 51.74 52.41
CA VAL A 44 -101.60 51.77 53.15
C VAL A 44 -101.85 51.44 54.62
N ALA A 45 -101.35 50.28 55.08
CA ALA A 45 -101.46 49.90 56.48
C ALA A 45 -100.65 50.87 57.37
N ALA A 46 -101.07 51.07 58.61
CA ALA A 46 -100.39 51.98 59.54
C ALA A 46 -98.92 51.59 59.77
N SER A 47 -98.59 50.29 59.70
CA SER A 47 -97.23 49.75 59.81
C SER A 47 -96.33 50.04 58.60
N GLU A 48 -96.91 50.39 57.46
CA GLU A 48 -96.19 50.63 56.20
C GLU A 48 -95.86 52.12 56.00
N ARG A 49 -96.39 52.99 56.87
CA ARG A 49 -96.13 54.45 56.91
C ARG A 49 -94.78 54.76 57.56
N THR A 50 -93.73 54.24 56.96
CA THR A 50 -92.33 54.47 57.35
C THR A 50 -91.74 55.65 56.55
N ASP A 51 -90.48 56.03 56.84
CA ASP A 51 -89.73 57.05 56.09
C ASP A 51 -89.66 56.78 54.57
N SER A 52 -89.83 55.54 54.11
CA SER A 52 -89.92 55.24 52.66
C SER A 52 -91.26 55.65 52.06
N TYR A 53 -92.35 55.52 52.82
CA TYR A 53 -93.67 55.96 52.37
C TYR A 53 -93.71 57.48 52.25
N GLU A 54 -93.15 58.21 53.23
CA GLU A 54 -93.04 59.67 53.16
C GLU A 54 -92.23 60.13 51.94
N ARG A 55 -91.08 59.50 51.66
CA ARG A 55 -90.27 59.80 50.47
C ARG A 55 -90.99 59.52 49.15
N LEU A 56 -91.77 58.44 49.08
CA LEU A 56 -92.59 58.13 47.90
C LEU A 56 -93.73 59.14 47.74
N MET A 57 -94.36 59.55 48.84
CA MET A 57 -95.41 60.55 48.85
C MET A 57 -94.88 61.92 48.43
N ASP A 58 -93.70 62.32 48.90
CA ASP A 58 -93.06 63.58 48.50
C ASP A 58 -92.64 63.56 47.03
N SER A 59 -92.15 62.42 46.54
CA SER A 59 -91.85 62.23 45.11
C SER A 59 -93.12 62.33 44.26
N ALA A 60 -94.22 61.71 44.70
CA ALA A 60 -95.53 61.80 44.02
C ALA A 60 -96.06 63.24 44.00
N LYS A 61 -95.91 63.99 45.10
CA LYS A 61 -96.27 65.42 45.17
C LYS A 61 -95.42 66.29 44.24
N GLN A 62 -94.10 66.07 44.18
CA GLN A 62 -93.20 66.78 43.27
C GLN A 62 -93.59 66.57 41.80
N GLU A 63 -93.92 65.33 41.44
CA GLU A 63 -94.35 64.97 40.09
C GLU A 63 -95.83 65.27 39.78
N ARG A 64 -96.59 65.81 40.75
CA ARG A 64 -98.05 66.06 40.66
C ARG A 64 -98.86 64.80 40.29
N LYS A 65 -98.42 63.63 40.76
CA LYS A 65 -99.05 62.33 40.50
C LYS A 65 -99.67 61.76 41.77
N SER A 66 -100.64 60.87 41.62
CA SER A 66 -101.05 60.00 42.72
C SER A 66 -99.93 58.99 43.01
N LEU A 67 -99.85 58.50 44.25
CA LEU A 67 -98.88 57.47 44.62
C LEU A 67 -99.01 56.23 43.73
N TYR A 68 -100.24 55.86 43.38
CA TYR A 68 -100.52 54.77 42.43
C TYR A 68 -99.93 55.03 41.04
N ALA A 69 -100.15 56.23 40.46
CA ALA A 69 -99.62 56.58 39.15
C ALA A 69 -98.09 56.56 39.11
N LEU A 70 -97.42 57.02 40.19
CA LEU A 70 -95.96 56.95 40.30
C LEU A 70 -95.45 55.50 40.34
N LEU A 71 -96.13 54.63 41.11
CA LEU A 71 -95.74 53.22 41.22
C LEU A 71 -95.98 52.46 39.91
N GLU A 72 -97.08 52.77 39.21
CA GLU A 72 -97.38 52.16 37.91
C GLU A 72 -96.42 52.62 36.83
N ASP A 73 -96.05 53.90 36.78
CA ASP A 73 -95.02 54.42 35.86
C ASP A 73 -93.67 53.73 36.10
N ARG A 74 -93.25 53.60 37.36
CA ARG A 74 -92.00 52.91 37.72
C ARG A 74 -92.04 51.43 37.34
N ARG A 75 -93.18 50.76 37.54
CA ARG A 75 -93.39 49.37 37.13
C ARG A 75 -93.30 49.25 35.60
N ALA A 76 -93.94 50.16 34.87
CA ALA A 76 -93.95 50.18 33.41
C ALA A 76 -92.56 50.44 32.82
N GLU A 77 -91.76 51.33 33.44
CA GLU A 77 -90.38 51.60 33.03
C GLU A 77 -89.49 50.35 33.19
N VAL A 78 -89.61 49.65 34.32
CA VAL A 78 -88.89 48.38 34.56
C VAL A 78 -89.34 47.30 33.57
N ALA A 79 -90.64 47.16 33.35
CA ALA A 79 -91.20 46.19 32.40
C ALA A 79 -90.72 46.47 30.95
N SER A 80 -90.73 47.74 30.55
CA SER A 80 -90.20 48.18 29.25
C SER A 80 -88.69 47.94 29.11
N PHE A 81 -87.90 48.18 30.16
CA PHE A 81 -86.46 47.91 30.14
C PHE A 81 -86.13 46.42 30.00
N VAL A 82 -86.92 45.54 30.63
CA VAL A 82 -86.66 44.09 30.66
C VAL A 82 -87.20 43.38 29.42
N THR A 83 -88.41 43.73 28.96
CA THR A 83 -89.10 43.00 27.87
C THR A 83 -89.49 43.87 26.69
N GLY A 84 -89.28 45.18 26.75
CA GLY A 84 -89.79 46.13 25.75
C GLY A 84 -91.29 46.39 25.84
N ASN A 85 -92.00 45.83 26.84
CA ASN A 85 -93.45 45.97 27.00
C ASN A 85 -93.79 46.57 28.39
N PRO A 86 -94.34 47.81 28.46
CA PRO A 86 -94.67 48.46 29.73
C PRO A 86 -95.79 47.78 30.52
N GLY A 87 -96.63 46.96 29.86
CA GLY A 87 -97.69 46.21 30.51
C GLY A 87 -97.24 44.90 31.15
N ALA A 88 -95.99 44.46 30.93
CA ALA A 88 -95.57 43.11 31.27
C ALA A 88 -95.62 42.85 32.79
N SER A 89 -96.12 41.67 33.15
CA SER A 89 -96.07 41.15 34.52
C SER A 89 -94.65 40.66 34.87
N VAL A 90 -94.37 40.51 36.16
CA VAL A 90 -93.08 39.96 36.63
C VAL A 90 -92.87 38.52 36.14
N ALA A 91 -93.95 37.75 35.94
CA ALA A 91 -93.87 36.41 35.37
C ALA A 91 -93.42 36.43 33.90
N GLU A 92 -93.96 37.37 33.10
CA GLU A 92 -93.57 37.55 31.70
C GLU A 92 -92.12 38.04 31.59
N MET A 93 -91.70 38.98 32.45
CA MET A 93 -90.30 39.45 32.55
C MET A 93 -89.31 38.31 32.86
N ARG A 94 -89.71 37.37 33.73
CA ARG A 94 -88.90 36.19 34.05
C ARG A 94 -88.86 35.21 32.89
N SER A 95 -90.01 34.97 32.25
CA SER A 95 -90.10 34.05 31.11
C SER A 95 -89.28 34.54 29.91
N SER A 96 -89.28 35.84 29.61
CA SER A 96 -88.53 36.39 28.46
C SER A 96 -87.01 36.28 28.64
N LEU A 97 -86.54 36.32 29.89
CA LEU A 97 -85.13 36.16 30.24
C LEU A 97 -84.77 34.72 30.64
N ASN A 98 -85.74 33.79 30.57
CA ASN A 98 -85.60 32.40 30.98
C ASN A 98 -85.06 32.24 32.42
N LEU A 99 -85.60 33.03 33.36
CA LEU A 99 -85.20 33.08 34.77
C LEU A 99 -86.17 32.29 35.65
N GLY A 100 -85.64 31.52 36.61
CA GLY A 100 -86.41 30.79 37.61
C GLY A 100 -86.95 31.67 38.74
N GLU A 101 -87.79 31.06 39.61
CA GLU A 101 -88.34 31.74 40.78
C GLU A 101 -87.25 31.93 41.85
N GLY A 102 -86.64 33.12 41.88
CA GLY A 102 -85.53 33.47 42.77
C GLY A 102 -84.29 33.99 42.05
N ASP A 103 -84.25 33.88 40.71
CA ASP A 103 -83.13 34.37 39.91
C ASP A 103 -83.18 35.90 39.75
N VAL A 104 -82.01 36.51 39.83
CA VAL A 104 -81.82 37.95 39.64
C VAL A 104 -81.23 38.19 38.26
N VAL A 105 -81.79 39.15 37.52
CA VAL A 105 -81.34 39.55 36.17
C VAL A 105 -79.83 39.86 36.14
N SER A 106 -79.31 40.51 37.18
CA SER A 106 -77.88 40.83 37.31
C SER A 106 -76.99 39.58 37.28
N ASN A 107 -77.40 38.49 37.91
CA ASN A 107 -76.63 37.24 37.95
C ASN A 107 -76.59 36.57 36.57
N SER A 108 -77.73 36.52 35.87
CA SER A 108 -77.84 35.94 34.52
C SER A 108 -77.03 36.75 33.50
N VAL A 109 -77.12 38.08 33.52
CA VAL A 109 -76.32 38.97 32.65
C VAL A 109 -74.83 38.85 32.96
N THR A 110 -74.46 38.73 34.24
CA THR A 110 -73.06 38.52 34.64
C THR A 110 -72.54 37.16 34.16
N ASP A 111 -73.35 36.10 34.26
CA ASP A 111 -72.97 34.76 33.76
C ASP A 111 -72.85 34.75 32.23
N MET A 112 -73.79 35.37 31.53
CA MET A 112 -73.76 35.50 30.07
C MET A 112 -72.53 36.29 29.61
N ARG A 113 -72.19 37.40 30.29
CA ARG A 113 -70.96 38.15 30.03
C ARG A 113 -69.72 37.29 30.29
N ARG A 114 -69.69 36.51 31.39
CA ARG A 114 -68.59 35.55 31.66
C ARG A 114 -68.45 34.51 30.55
N ARG A 115 -69.55 33.91 30.08
CA ARG A 115 -69.56 32.95 28.97
C ARG A 115 -69.12 33.55 27.65
N LEU A 116 -69.54 34.79 27.36
CA LEU A 116 -69.12 35.49 26.15
C LEU A 116 -67.63 35.82 26.20
N SER A 117 -67.12 36.23 27.37
CA SER A 117 -65.68 36.42 27.58
C SER A 117 -64.90 35.11 27.47
N SER A 118 -65.38 34.01 28.05
CA SER A 118 -64.72 32.71 27.93
C SER A 118 -64.72 32.21 26.48
N SER A 119 -65.87 32.29 25.80
CA SER A 119 -65.98 31.93 24.38
C SER A 119 -65.09 32.81 23.49
N GLY A 120 -64.95 34.10 23.79
CA GLY A 120 -64.02 34.99 23.09
C GLY A 120 -62.56 34.59 23.30
N ASN A 121 -62.19 34.19 24.51
CA ASN A 121 -60.86 33.65 24.80
C ASN A 121 -60.60 32.32 24.07
N ASP A 122 -61.61 31.44 24.01
CA ASP A 122 -61.52 30.17 23.30
C ASP A 122 -61.34 30.37 21.79
N VAL A 123 -62.12 31.27 21.17
CA VAL A 123 -61.97 31.63 19.75
C VAL A 123 -60.60 32.23 19.47
N ALA A 124 -60.08 33.09 20.35
CA ALA A 124 -58.74 33.63 20.21
C ALA A 124 -57.67 32.52 20.31
N SER A 125 -57.84 31.56 21.22
CA SER A 125 -56.94 30.41 21.35
C SER A 125 -57.00 29.49 20.12
N LEU A 126 -58.20 29.16 19.63
CA LEU A 126 -58.42 28.36 18.42
C LEU A 126 -57.82 29.03 17.18
N ASN A 127 -57.99 30.35 17.03
CA ASN A 127 -57.37 31.09 15.93
C ASN A 127 -55.84 31.05 15.98
N ARG A 128 -55.24 31.14 17.16
CA ARG A 128 -53.79 30.93 17.33
C ARG A 128 -53.39 29.52 16.93
N GLN A 129 -54.09 28.50 17.42
CA GLN A 129 -53.82 27.10 17.06
C GLN A 129 -53.95 26.83 15.56
N VAL A 130 -54.96 27.40 14.88
CA VAL A 130 -55.11 27.28 13.43
C VAL A 130 -53.95 27.95 12.70
N SER A 131 -53.55 29.15 13.14
CA SER A 131 -52.39 29.85 12.59
C SER A 131 -51.09 29.04 12.77
N ASP A 132 -50.88 28.48 13.97
CA ASP A 132 -49.71 27.65 14.28
C ASP A 132 -49.71 26.35 13.45
N LEU A 133 -50.86 25.70 13.30
CA LEU A 133 -51.00 24.49 12.48
C LEU A 133 -50.80 24.79 10.99
N GLN A 134 -51.22 25.95 10.51
CA GLN A 134 -50.98 26.38 9.13
C GLN A 134 -49.49 26.66 8.89
N ALA A 135 -48.82 27.35 9.82
CA ALA A 135 -47.39 27.58 9.77
C ALA A 135 -46.60 26.26 9.80
N ASN A 136 -46.97 25.34 10.70
CA ASN A 136 -46.36 24.01 10.78
C ASN A 136 -46.59 23.19 9.50
N ASN A 137 -47.78 23.24 8.89
CA ASN A 137 -48.02 22.58 7.60
C ASN A 137 -47.19 23.20 6.47
N GLY A 138 -46.95 24.51 6.49
CA GLY A 138 -46.04 25.18 5.56
C GLY A 138 -44.62 24.65 5.69
N ASP A 139 -44.07 24.69 6.91
CA ASP A 139 -42.72 24.19 7.23
C ASP A 139 -42.58 22.70 6.88
N LEU A 140 -43.57 21.87 7.21
CA LEU A 140 -43.58 20.44 6.84
C LEU A 140 -43.54 20.23 5.33
N ARG A 141 -44.29 21.01 4.55
CA ARG A 141 -44.27 20.91 3.09
C ARG A 141 -42.91 21.32 2.52
N ASP A 142 -42.30 22.36 3.07
CA ASP A 142 -40.98 22.83 2.63
C ASP A 142 -39.89 21.81 2.97
N ARG A 143 -39.95 21.19 4.16
CA ARG A 143 -39.05 20.09 4.55
C ARG A 143 -39.21 18.87 3.66
N VAL A 144 -40.44 18.50 3.29
CA VAL A 144 -40.69 17.37 2.36
C VAL A 144 -40.08 17.67 0.99
N LYS A 145 -40.33 18.86 0.43
CA LYS A 145 -39.73 19.26 -0.86
C LYS A 145 -38.19 19.28 -0.82
N GLN A 146 -37.61 19.77 0.28
CA GLN A 146 -36.17 19.76 0.46
C GLN A 146 -35.63 18.32 0.55
N ALA A 147 -36.31 17.44 1.29
CA ALA A 147 -35.94 16.04 1.41
C ALA A 147 -36.05 15.29 0.06
N GLU A 148 -37.10 15.55 -0.73
CA GLU A 148 -37.25 15.02 -2.09
C GLU A 148 -36.11 15.48 -2.99
N SER A 149 -35.83 16.79 -3.04
CA SER A 149 -34.73 17.33 -3.85
C SER A 149 -33.36 16.78 -3.45
N MET A 150 -33.08 16.60 -2.16
CA MET A 150 -31.85 15.97 -1.70
C MET A 150 -31.81 14.47 -2.02
N GLY A 151 -32.97 13.80 -2.00
CA GLY A 151 -33.12 12.41 -2.41
C GLY A 151 -32.76 12.24 -3.87
N ASP A 152 -33.37 13.04 -4.74
CA ASP A 152 -33.11 13.04 -6.18
C ASP A 152 -31.65 13.34 -6.50
N GLU A 153 -31.03 14.32 -5.83
CA GLU A 153 -29.61 14.64 -6.00
C GLU A 153 -28.72 13.46 -5.59
N LYS A 154 -29.03 12.78 -4.48
CA LYS A 154 -28.27 11.61 -4.03
C LYS A 154 -28.44 10.42 -4.98
N VAL A 155 -29.66 10.17 -5.47
CA VAL A 155 -29.93 9.12 -6.45
C VAL A 155 -29.14 9.39 -7.74
N ALA A 156 -29.17 10.62 -8.25
CA ALA A 156 -28.41 11.00 -9.44
C ALA A 156 -26.90 10.80 -9.27
N LYS A 157 -26.33 11.18 -8.11
CA LYS A 157 -24.90 10.93 -7.80
C LYS A 157 -24.56 9.45 -7.74
N VAL A 158 -25.42 8.65 -7.12
CA VAL A 158 -25.24 7.20 -7.02
C VAL A 158 -25.33 6.56 -8.41
N GLU A 159 -26.29 6.97 -9.24
CA GLU A 159 -26.39 6.52 -10.64
C GLU A 159 -25.13 6.87 -11.45
N GLU A 160 -24.61 8.09 -11.31
CA GLU A 160 -23.37 8.52 -11.97
C GLU A 160 -22.16 7.68 -11.52
N GLU A 161 -22.03 7.40 -10.21
CA GLU A 161 -20.99 6.51 -9.70
C GLU A 161 -21.13 5.09 -10.24
N PHE A 162 -22.35 4.54 -10.27
CA PHE A 162 -22.62 3.21 -10.83
C PHE A 162 -22.30 3.12 -12.32
N ASP A 163 -22.63 4.14 -13.10
CA ASP A 163 -22.26 4.22 -14.52
C ASP A 163 -20.74 4.28 -14.68
N GLY A 164 -20.05 5.06 -13.83
CA GLY A 164 -18.59 5.09 -13.75
C GLY A 164 -18.00 3.70 -13.49
N TYR A 165 -18.53 2.97 -12.50
CA TYR A 165 -18.12 1.61 -12.20
C TYR A 165 -18.41 0.63 -13.33
N ARG A 166 -19.55 0.76 -14.01
CA ARG A 166 -19.92 -0.10 -15.14
C ARG A 166 -18.96 0.10 -16.33
N VAL A 167 -18.62 1.35 -16.64
CA VAL A 167 -17.63 1.68 -17.68
C VAL A 167 -16.25 1.15 -17.29
N ALA A 168 -15.83 1.35 -16.04
CA ALA A 168 -14.56 0.84 -15.54
C ALA A 168 -14.50 -0.69 -15.59
N ALA A 169 -15.57 -1.39 -15.20
CA ALA A 169 -15.66 -2.84 -15.26
C ALA A 169 -15.56 -3.36 -16.70
N SER A 170 -16.27 -2.73 -17.64
CA SER A 170 -16.18 -3.08 -19.07
C SER A 170 -14.76 -2.87 -19.61
N ARG A 171 -14.10 -1.79 -19.21
CA ARG A 171 -12.71 -1.50 -19.59
C ARG A 171 -11.75 -2.53 -19.01
N TYR A 172 -11.89 -2.87 -17.73
CA TYR A 172 -11.07 -3.91 -17.10
C TYR A 172 -11.26 -5.28 -17.74
N GLN A 173 -12.49 -5.65 -18.10
CA GLN A 173 -12.74 -6.88 -18.83
C GLN A 173 -12.00 -6.91 -20.17
N GLN A 174 -12.06 -5.81 -20.93
CA GLN A 174 -11.36 -5.69 -22.21
C GLN A 174 -9.83 -5.72 -22.02
N GLU A 175 -9.28 -5.01 -21.04
CA GLU A 175 -7.85 -5.03 -20.73
C GLU A 175 -7.37 -6.43 -20.33
N VAL A 176 -8.18 -7.20 -19.58
CA VAL A 176 -7.88 -8.61 -19.25
C VAL A 176 -7.92 -9.49 -20.49
N GLU A 177 -8.92 -9.32 -21.36
CA GLU A 177 -9.04 -10.09 -22.61
C GLU A 177 -7.85 -9.82 -23.55
N ASP A 178 -7.47 -8.54 -23.72
CA ASP A 178 -6.30 -8.13 -24.49
C ASP A 178 -5.01 -8.69 -23.89
N ALA A 179 -4.87 -8.67 -22.56
CA ALA A 179 -3.71 -9.25 -21.87
C ALA A 179 -3.61 -10.77 -22.07
N ILE A 180 -4.75 -11.49 -22.00
CA ILE A 180 -4.80 -12.93 -22.28
C ILE A 180 -4.40 -13.20 -23.73
N ALA A 181 -4.96 -12.46 -24.69
CA ALA A 181 -4.62 -12.59 -26.11
C ALA A 181 -3.12 -12.34 -26.37
N ALA A 182 -2.54 -11.31 -25.76
CA ALA A 182 -1.11 -11.01 -25.87
C ALA A 182 -0.22 -12.11 -25.27
N ILE A 183 -0.63 -12.70 -24.14
CA ILE A 183 0.08 -13.83 -23.52
C ILE A 183 0.01 -15.06 -24.43
N ASP A 184 -1.15 -15.37 -25.00
CA ASP A 184 -1.31 -16.52 -25.89
C ASP A 184 -0.52 -16.35 -27.20
N GLU A 185 -0.49 -15.14 -27.76
CA GLU A 185 0.36 -14.83 -28.92
C GLU A 185 1.85 -14.99 -28.58
N SER A 186 2.28 -14.47 -27.43
CA SER A 186 3.65 -14.61 -26.94
C SER A 186 4.05 -16.07 -26.75
N ARG A 187 3.17 -16.88 -26.13
CA ARG A 187 3.36 -18.34 -25.99
C ARG A 187 3.46 -19.03 -27.34
N ALA A 188 2.56 -18.73 -28.27
CA ALA A 188 2.59 -19.31 -29.61
C ALA A 188 3.83 -18.91 -30.41
N LYS A 189 4.36 -17.70 -30.21
CA LYS A 189 5.63 -17.24 -30.80
C LYS A 189 6.82 -17.96 -30.16
N LEU A 190 6.85 -18.05 -28.85
CA LEU A 190 7.90 -18.73 -28.10
C LEU A 190 7.99 -20.22 -28.47
N ASP A 191 6.85 -20.90 -28.57
CA ASP A 191 6.77 -22.30 -29.00
C ASP A 191 7.29 -22.49 -30.43
N ARG A 192 6.96 -21.58 -31.36
CA ARG A 192 7.49 -21.61 -32.73
C ARG A 192 9.01 -21.40 -32.73
N ASP A 193 9.50 -20.45 -31.97
CA ASP A 193 10.94 -20.17 -31.87
C ASP A 193 11.70 -21.35 -31.27
N TYR A 194 11.16 -22.01 -30.22
CA TYR A 194 11.75 -23.22 -29.66
C TYR A 194 11.76 -24.38 -30.65
N ARG A 195 10.66 -24.64 -31.37
CA ARG A 195 10.63 -25.68 -32.42
C ARG A 195 11.64 -25.40 -33.52
N ASN A 196 11.74 -24.15 -33.97
CA ASN A 196 12.73 -23.74 -34.98
C ASN A 196 14.17 -23.91 -34.49
N ARG A 197 14.46 -23.52 -33.24
CA ARG A 197 15.77 -23.72 -32.62
C ARG A 197 16.10 -25.20 -32.48
N LEU A 198 15.16 -26.02 -32.04
CA LEU A 198 15.35 -27.47 -31.89
C LEU A 198 15.65 -28.13 -33.24
N SER A 199 14.89 -27.78 -34.27
CA SER A 199 15.13 -28.25 -35.63
C SER A 199 16.50 -27.81 -36.16
N ASN A 200 16.89 -26.54 -35.97
CA ASN A 200 18.21 -26.06 -36.37
C ASN A 200 19.35 -26.75 -35.62
N LEU A 201 19.19 -26.99 -34.31
CA LEU A 201 20.18 -27.70 -33.50
C LEU A 201 20.29 -29.16 -33.93
N GLN A 202 19.18 -29.83 -34.24
CA GLN A 202 19.20 -31.19 -34.80
C GLN A 202 19.93 -31.22 -36.13
N SER A 203 19.62 -30.32 -37.07
CA SER A 203 20.33 -30.26 -38.36
C SER A 203 21.83 -30.00 -38.18
N ARG A 204 22.22 -29.15 -37.24
CA ARG A 204 23.64 -28.91 -36.92
C ARG A 204 24.31 -30.12 -36.28
N LEU A 205 23.60 -30.85 -35.41
CA LEU A 205 24.10 -32.07 -34.79
C LEU A 205 24.32 -33.16 -35.84
N ASP A 206 23.36 -33.34 -36.75
CA ASP A 206 23.46 -34.29 -37.85
C ASP A 206 24.64 -33.94 -38.77
N GLN A 207 24.78 -32.67 -39.12
CA GLN A 207 25.91 -32.19 -39.91
C GLN A 207 27.24 -32.39 -39.20
N ALA A 208 27.35 -32.05 -37.91
CA ALA A 208 28.56 -32.27 -37.13
C ALA A 208 28.90 -33.77 -36.96
N ASN A 209 27.90 -34.65 -36.88
CA ASN A 209 28.11 -36.09 -36.85
C ASN A 209 28.62 -36.61 -38.20
N GLN A 210 28.06 -36.10 -39.30
CA GLN A 210 28.52 -36.43 -40.65
C GLN A 210 29.96 -35.95 -40.87
N ASP A 211 30.26 -34.70 -40.49
CA ASP A 211 31.61 -34.13 -40.57
C ASP A 211 32.59 -34.92 -39.71
N ASN A 212 32.22 -35.29 -38.47
CA ASN A 212 33.04 -36.16 -37.62
C ASN A 212 33.30 -37.52 -38.24
N SER A 213 32.31 -38.12 -38.92
CA SER A 213 32.50 -39.38 -39.64
C SER A 213 33.49 -39.22 -40.79
N VAL A 214 33.39 -38.13 -41.54
CA VAL A 214 34.33 -37.80 -42.64
C VAL A 214 35.73 -37.55 -42.09
N PHE A 215 35.87 -36.73 -41.04
CA PHE A 215 37.16 -36.47 -40.40
C PHE A 215 37.77 -37.74 -39.81
N ARG A 216 36.98 -38.63 -39.20
CA ARG A 216 37.49 -39.94 -38.75
C ARG A 216 38.00 -40.78 -39.91
N ALA A 217 37.28 -40.84 -41.02
CA ALA A 217 37.73 -41.56 -42.22
C ALA A 217 39.02 -40.94 -42.79
N GLN A 218 39.11 -39.60 -42.84
CA GLN A 218 40.31 -38.89 -43.28
C GLN A 218 41.47 -39.09 -42.31
N ILE A 219 41.26 -39.03 -41.00
CA ILE A 219 42.28 -39.32 -39.98
C ILE A 219 42.75 -40.76 -40.12
N GLU A 220 41.87 -41.71 -40.37
CA GLU A 220 42.25 -43.11 -40.57
C GLU A 220 43.04 -43.29 -41.88
N GLU A 221 42.66 -42.60 -42.95
CA GLU A 221 43.40 -42.60 -44.21
C GLU A 221 44.76 -41.90 -44.06
N LEU A 222 44.80 -40.76 -43.39
CA LEU A 222 46.02 -40.04 -43.03
C LEU A 222 46.86 -40.90 -42.11
N ARG A 223 46.31 -41.59 -41.12
CA ARG A 223 47.05 -42.54 -40.26
C ARG A 223 47.61 -43.68 -41.07
N LYS A 224 46.89 -44.25 -42.03
CA LYS A 224 47.42 -45.29 -42.93
C LYS A 224 48.52 -44.74 -43.83
N LYS A 225 48.36 -43.52 -44.37
CA LYS A 225 49.41 -42.83 -45.12
C LYS A 225 50.61 -42.55 -44.22
N THR A 226 50.41 -42.02 -43.03
CA THR A 226 51.42 -41.74 -42.00
C THR A 226 51.94 -43.02 -41.34
N GLU A 227 51.30 -44.18 -41.41
CA GLU A 227 51.84 -45.49 -41.01
C GLU A 227 52.70 -46.06 -42.14
N ASN A 228 52.29 -45.84 -43.39
CA ASN A 228 53.11 -46.12 -44.56
C ASN A 228 54.31 -45.16 -44.67
N TYR A 229 54.21 -43.95 -44.11
CA TYR A 229 55.30 -42.96 -44.00
C TYR A 229 55.99 -42.98 -42.62
N ARG A 230 55.41 -43.59 -41.58
CA ARG A 230 56.10 -44.00 -40.35
C ARG A 230 56.90 -45.22 -40.74
N ILE A 231 58.04 -44.90 -41.33
CA ILE A 231 59.28 -45.57 -41.00
C ILE A 231 59.17 -45.99 -39.52
N LYS A 232 59.20 -47.31 -39.29
CA LYS A 232 59.28 -47.97 -37.99
C LYS A 232 60.09 -47.11 -37.01
N PRO A 233 59.73 -47.08 -35.70
CA PRO A 233 60.37 -46.23 -34.71
C PRO A 233 61.88 -46.17 -34.94
N GLN A 234 62.31 -44.95 -35.22
CA GLN A 234 63.68 -44.61 -35.49
C GLN A 234 64.56 -45.16 -34.37
N SER A 235 65.75 -45.58 -34.77
CA SER A 235 66.77 -46.17 -33.91
C SER A 235 66.92 -45.38 -32.60
N PRO A 236 67.18 -46.03 -31.45
CA PRO A 236 67.54 -45.37 -30.18
C PRO A 236 68.63 -44.28 -30.30
N ALA A 237 69.36 -44.28 -31.41
CA ALA A 237 70.32 -43.26 -31.80
C ALA A 237 69.75 -41.84 -32.02
N GLU A 238 68.44 -41.66 -32.17
CA GLU A 238 67.82 -40.32 -32.36
C GLU A 238 67.24 -39.70 -31.08
N LEU A 239 67.20 -40.44 -29.96
CA LEU A 239 66.90 -39.89 -28.62
C LEU A 239 68.14 -39.27 -27.96
N VAL A 240 69.28 -39.33 -28.66
CA VAL A 240 70.53 -38.74 -28.23
C VAL A 240 70.51 -37.29 -28.71
N ASP A 241 70.32 -36.36 -27.79
CA ASP A 241 70.42 -34.93 -28.11
C ASP A 241 71.86 -34.56 -28.45
N GLY A 242 72.84 -35.16 -27.77
CA GLY A 242 74.26 -34.91 -28.02
C GLY A 242 75.18 -35.88 -27.29
N ARG A 243 76.48 -35.60 -27.29
CA ARG A 243 77.54 -36.40 -26.67
C ARG A 243 78.52 -35.56 -25.89
N VAL A 244 79.12 -36.20 -24.88
CA VAL A 244 80.22 -35.63 -24.10
C VAL A 244 81.51 -35.72 -24.92
N ILE A 245 82.03 -34.59 -25.39
CA ILE A 245 83.26 -34.53 -26.20
C ILE A 245 84.53 -34.55 -25.37
N SER A 246 84.49 -34.06 -24.13
CA SER A 246 85.66 -34.02 -23.25
C SER A 246 85.28 -33.88 -21.77
N VAL A 247 85.99 -34.60 -20.93
CA VAL A 247 85.94 -34.50 -19.46
C VAL A 247 87.35 -34.14 -18.98
N PRO A 248 87.68 -32.85 -18.84
CA PRO A 248 88.91 -32.42 -18.19
C PRO A 248 88.92 -32.96 -16.77
N GLY A 249 89.88 -33.83 -16.43
CA GLY A 249 89.90 -34.64 -15.21
C GLY A 249 90.01 -33.89 -13.87
N SER A 250 89.74 -32.59 -13.82
CA SER A 250 89.73 -31.79 -12.59
C SER A 250 88.71 -30.64 -12.70
N GLY A 251 87.59 -30.75 -11.98
CA GLY A 251 86.66 -29.63 -11.77
C GLY A 251 85.17 -29.90 -11.98
N GLY A 252 84.76 -31.15 -12.31
CA GLY A 252 83.34 -31.48 -12.53
C GLY A 252 82.71 -30.73 -13.71
N GLN A 253 83.54 -30.14 -14.57
CA GLN A 253 83.14 -29.48 -15.80
C GLN A 253 83.39 -30.42 -16.96
N ILE A 254 82.43 -30.51 -17.86
CA ILE A 254 82.50 -31.31 -19.09
C ILE A 254 82.19 -30.43 -20.29
N PHE A 255 82.56 -30.90 -21.46
CA PHE A 255 82.20 -30.29 -22.73
C PHE A 255 81.30 -31.22 -23.52
N VAL A 256 80.26 -30.65 -24.13
CA VAL A 256 79.28 -31.35 -24.95
C VAL A 256 79.30 -30.79 -26.38
N ASP A 257 78.95 -31.61 -27.36
CA ASP A 257 78.88 -31.28 -28.79
C ASP A 257 77.63 -30.49 -29.19
N LEU A 258 76.90 -29.95 -28.21
CA LEU A 258 75.75 -29.10 -28.43
C LEU A 258 76.08 -27.64 -28.12
N GLY A 259 75.70 -26.74 -29.01
CA GLY A 259 76.01 -25.31 -28.93
C GLY A 259 74.81 -24.40 -29.17
N ARG A 260 75.12 -23.13 -29.45
CA ARG A 260 74.13 -22.09 -29.77
C ARG A 260 73.36 -22.43 -31.05
N ASN A 261 74.02 -23.07 -32.01
CA ASN A 261 73.40 -23.48 -33.27
C ASN A 261 72.32 -24.55 -33.04
N ASP A 262 72.51 -25.39 -32.02
CA ASP A 262 71.55 -26.39 -31.54
C ASP A 262 70.56 -25.79 -30.52
N ARG A 263 70.52 -24.45 -30.41
CA ARG A 263 69.61 -23.69 -29.54
C ARG A 263 69.78 -23.98 -28.04
N ILE A 264 70.97 -24.44 -27.62
CA ILE A 264 71.29 -24.53 -26.20
C ILE A 264 71.45 -23.15 -25.58
N VAL A 265 70.91 -22.98 -24.37
CA VAL A 265 71.09 -21.79 -23.53
C VAL A 265 71.74 -22.15 -22.19
N PRO A 266 72.53 -21.24 -21.60
CA PRO A 266 73.03 -21.43 -20.23
C PRO A 266 71.88 -21.67 -19.25
N GLY A 267 72.05 -22.64 -18.34
CA GLY A 267 71.04 -23.07 -17.37
C GLY A 267 70.25 -24.32 -17.78
N MET A 268 70.30 -24.75 -19.05
CA MET A 268 69.66 -26.01 -19.47
C MET A 268 70.30 -27.22 -18.79
N SER A 269 69.46 -28.17 -18.37
CA SER A 269 69.91 -29.42 -17.76
C SER A 269 69.75 -30.62 -18.71
N PHE A 270 70.66 -31.60 -18.62
CA PHE A 270 70.62 -32.84 -19.39
C PHE A 270 70.97 -34.03 -18.49
N GLU A 271 70.43 -35.20 -18.83
CA GLU A 271 70.81 -36.47 -18.22
C GLU A 271 71.83 -37.18 -19.11
N VAL A 272 72.90 -37.70 -18.49
CA VAL A 272 74.00 -38.40 -19.15
C VAL A 272 73.76 -39.90 -19.05
N TYR A 273 73.88 -40.61 -20.16
CA TYR A 273 73.77 -42.05 -20.26
C TYR A 273 75.05 -42.63 -20.86
N GLU A 274 75.31 -43.90 -20.55
CA GLU A 274 76.48 -44.62 -21.07
C GLU A 274 76.36 -44.92 -22.58
N ASP A 275 75.14 -45.15 -23.07
CA ASP A 275 74.88 -45.40 -24.48
C ASP A 275 73.42 -45.04 -24.84
N ALA A 276 73.17 -44.83 -26.13
CA ALA A 276 71.85 -44.54 -26.71
C ALA A 276 70.80 -45.60 -26.33
N SER A 277 71.22 -46.86 -26.17
CA SER A 277 70.36 -47.97 -25.76
C SER A 277 69.84 -47.87 -24.31
N ALA A 278 70.44 -47.01 -23.47
CA ALA A 278 70.03 -46.79 -22.09
C ALA A 278 68.92 -45.72 -21.96
N ILE A 279 68.65 -44.96 -23.03
CA ILE A 279 67.57 -43.97 -23.07
C ILE A 279 66.26 -44.71 -23.42
N ARG A 280 65.66 -45.35 -22.41
CA ARG A 280 64.40 -46.09 -22.59
C ARG A 280 63.38 -45.67 -21.53
N PRO A 281 62.11 -45.50 -21.91
CA PRO A 281 61.04 -45.35 -20.94
C PRO A 281 60.88 -46.66 -20.16
N ASP A 282 60.76 -46.55 -18.84
CA ASP A 282 60.47 -47.67 -17.97
C ASP A 282 59.12 -48.30 -18.40
N PRO A 283 59.08 -49.59 -18.74
CA PRO A 283 57.88 -50.25 -19.23
C PRO A 283 56.73 -50.30 -18.20
N ARG A 284 56.95 -49.96 -16.92
CA ARG A 284 55.91 -49.91 -15.88
C ARG A 284 55.35 -48.52 -15.63
N THR A 285 56.15 -47.46 -15.76
CA THR A 285 55.74 -46.09 -15.42
C THR A 285 55.64 -45.17 -16.64
N GLY A 286 56.26 -45.56 -17.77
CA GLY A 286 56.36 -44.72 -18.96
C GLY A 286 57.36 -43.58 -18.83
N GLU A 287 58.02 -43.43 -17.68
CA GLU A 287 59.02 -42.38 -17.43
C GLU A 287 60.42 -42.84 -17.88
N TYR A 288 61.22 -41.93 -18.43
CA TYR A 288 62.59 -42.24 -18.81
C TYR A 288 63.44 -42.57 -17.58
N VAL A 289 64.20 -43.67 -17.65
CA VAL A 289 65.12 -44.07 -16.59
C VAL A 289 66.15 -42.95 -16.38
N ARG A 290 66.41 -42.54 -15.14
CA ARG A 290 67.41 -41.49 -14.87
C ARG A 290 68.81 -41.92 -15.30
N GLY A 291 69.57 -40.98 -15.86
CA GLY A 291 70.93 -41.19 -16.33
C GLY A 291 71.94 -41.42 -15.20
N LYS A 292 73.18 -41.75 -15.58
CA LYS A 292 74.30 -41.93 -14.64
C LYS A 292 74.77 -40.60 -14.02
N ALA A 293 74.51 -39.48 -14.69
CA ALA A 293 74.79 -38.15 -14.18
C ALA A 293 73.79 -37.12 -14.70
N SER A 294 73.61 -36.02 -13.98
CA SER A 294 72.89 -34.83 -14.46
C SER A 294 73.88 -33.70 -14.65
N ILE A 295 73.74 -32.94 -15.73
CA ILE A 295 74.64 -31.86 -16.11
C ILE A 295 73.83 -30.60 -16.36
N GLU A 296 74.42 -29.43 -16.10
CA GLU A 296 73.83 -28.12 -16.33
C GLU A 296 74.77 -27.28 -17.21
N ILE A 297 74.25 -26.70 -18.28
CA ILE A 297 75.04 -25.89 -19.21
C ILE A 297 75.43 -24.57 -18.55
N ILE A 298 76.73 -24.31 -18.44
CA ILE A 298 77.26 -23.09 -17.80
C ILE A 298 77.77 -22.07 -18.81
N ARG A 299 78.14 -22.49 -20.03
CA ARG A 299 78.61 -21.62 -21.11
C ARG A 299 78.34 -22.27 -22.45
N VAL A 300 77.83 -21.49 -23.39
CA VAL A 300 77.48 -21.95 -24.74
C VAL A 300 78.38 -21.25 -25.76
N ASN A 301 79.05 -22.02 -26.60
CA ASN A 301 79.77 -21.54 -27.79
C ASN A 301 78.96 -21.91 -29.06
N GLY A 302 79.52 -21.72 -30.26
CA GLY A 302 78.81 -21.97 -31.53
C GLY A 302 78.25 -23.39 -31.64
N ASP A 303 79.14 -24.39 -31.63
CA ASP A 303 78.81 -25.82 -31.82
C ASP A 303 79.16 -26.68 -30.59
N THR A 304 79.54 -26.06 -29.48
CA THR A 304 79.91 -26.79 -28.25
C THR A 304 79.50 -25.99 -27.03
N SER A 305 79.26 -26.68 -25.91
CA SER A 305 78.94 -26.05 -24.63
C SER A 305 79.76 -26.65 -23.51
N ALA A 306 80.09 -25.82 -22.52
CA ALA A 306 80.60 -26.29 -21.25
C ALA A 306 79.41 -26.53 -20.31
N ALA A 307 79.38 -27.71 -19.70
CA ALA A 307 78.42 -28.10 -18.67
C ALA A 307 79.13 -28.39 -17.36
N ARG A 308 78.42 -28.24 -16.24
CA ARG A 308 78.84 -28.65 -14.91
C ARG A 308 78.03 -29.86 -14.49
N ILE A 309 78.68 -30.88 -13.96
CA ILE A 309 78.01 -32.05 -13.37
C ILE A 309 77.33 -31.60 -12.08
N THR A 310 76.01 -31.72 -12.02
CA THR A 310 75.18 -31.39 -10.84
C THR A 310 74.89 -32.63 -9.99
N ARG A 311 74.84 -33.81 -10.61
CA ARG A 311 74.63 -35.10 -9.95
C ARG A 311 75.45 -36.18 -10.67
N GLU A 312 76.06 -37.09 -9.93
CA GLU A 312 76.77 -38.25 -10.48
C GLU A 312 76.54 -39.48 -9.61
N LEU A 313 76.26 -40.63 -10.23
CA LEU A 313 76.09 -41.89 -9.52
C LEU A 313 77.45 -42.48 -9.13
N PRO A 314 77.68 -42.82 -7.84
CA PRO A 314 78.93 -43.42 -7.39
C PRO A 314 79.26 -44.70 -8.16
N GLY A 315 80.48 -44.78 -8.71
CA GLY A 315 80.97 -45.95 -9.45
C GLY A 315 80.65 -45.96 -10.95
N ARG A 316 79.93 -44.97 -11.49
CA ARG A 316 79.67 -44.81 -12.94
C ARG A 316 80.03 -43.40 -13.40
N PRO A 317 81.33 -43.08 -13.54
CA PRO A 317 81.76 -41.73 -13.87
C PRO A 317 81.32 -41.32 -15.29
N VAL A 318 81.16 -40.01 -15.50
CA VAL A 318 80.98 -39.44 -16.85
C VAL A 318 82.29 -39.58 -17.62
N VAL A 319 82.23 -40.18 -18.80
CA VAL A 319 83.35 -40.40 -19.71
C VAL A 319 83.07 -39.76 -21.06
N LYS A 320 84.13 -39.64 -21.86
CA LYS A 320 83.99 -39.18 -23.24
C LYS A 320 83.11 -40.15 -24.03
N ASP A 321 82.33 -39.60 -24.96
CA ASP A 321 81.39 -40.26 -25.88
C ASP A 321 80.09 -40.77 -25.24
N ASP A 322 79.91 -40.54 -23.93
CA ASP A 322 78.61 -40.67 -23.27
C ASP A 322 77.57 -39.83 -23.99
N VAL A 323 76.35 -40.35 -24.05
CA VAL A 323 75.23 -39.67 -24.69
C VAL A 323 74.48 -38.83 -23.68
N ILE A 324 73.99 -37.67 -24.10
CA ILE A 324 73.14 -36.81 -23.28
C ILE A 324 71.75 -36.74 -23.89
N ALA A 325 70.75 -36.73 -23.02
CA ALA A 325 69.37 -36.56 -23.40
C ALA A 325 68.62 -35.73 -22.36
N ASN A 326 67.73 -34.88 -22.83
CA ASN A 326 66.77 -34.16 -22.02
C ASN A 326 65.37 -34.54 -22.51
N ALA A 327 64.58 -35.12 -21.61
CA ALA A 327 63.27 -35.67 -21.92
C ALA A 327 62.24 -34.63 -22.43
N VAL A 328 62.55 -33.34 -22.32
CA VAL A 328 61.66 -32.23 -22.67
C VAL A 328 62.33 -31.28 -23.67
N PHE A 329 63.54 -31.57 -24.16
CA PHE A 329 64.21 -30.75 -25.18
C PHE A 329 64.13 -31.44 -26.54
N ASN A 330 63.92 -30.64 -27.59
CA ASN A 330 64.04 -31.10 -28.97
C ASN A 330 64.79 -30.00 -29.76
N PRO A 331 65.97 -30.29 -30.35
CA PRO A 331 66.72 -29.30 -31.12
C PRO A 331 65.90 -28.73 -32.30
N ASP A 332 65.02 -29.55 -32.88
CA ASP A 332 64.24 -29.24 -34.07
C ASP A 332 62.90 -28.56 -33.75
N TYR A 333 62.42 -28.62 -32.50
CA TYR A 333 61.07 -28.16 -32.14
C TYR A 333 61.04 -27.27 -30.88
N ARG A 334 60.41 -26.09 -31.00
CA ARG A 334 60.12 -25.22 -29.85
C ARG A 334 58.72 -25.50 -29.37
N PHE A 335 58.60 -26.00 -28.15
CA PHE A 335 57.32 -26.20 -27.51
C PHE A 335 56.63 -24.87 -27.25
N LYS A 336 55.34 -24.80 -27.60
CA LYS A 336 54.47 -23.66 -27.40
C LYS A 336 53.74 -23.76 -26.07
N PHE A 337 53.89 -22.72 -25.25
CA PHE A 337 53.29 -22.64 -23.93
C PHE A 337 52.32 -21.47 -23.86
N LEU A 338 51.21 -21.70 -23.16
CA LEU A 338 50.27 -20.67 -22.75
C LEU A 338 50.31 -20.60 -21.23
N VAL A 339 50.63 -19.43 -20.68
CA VAL A 339 50.72 -19.22 -19.22
C VAL A 339 49.57 -18.32 -18.78
N HIS A 340 48.61 -18.88 -18.04
CA HIS A 340 47.43 -18.17 -17.58
C HIS A 340 47.12 -18.46 -16.10
N GLY A 341 46.73 -17.43 -15.35
CA GLY A 341 46.37 -17.51 -13.94
C GLY A 341 47.34 -16.79 -13.03
N GLN A 342 47.11 -16.93 -11.73
CA GLN A 342 47.99 -16.43 -10.66
C GLN A 342 48.76 -17.61 -10.09
N PHE A 343 50.04 -17.40 -9.80
CA PHE A 343 50.93 -18.45 -9.35
C PHE A 343 51.41 -18.10 -7.94
N ASP A 344 51.76 -19.12 -7.16
CA ASP A 344 52.51 -19.01 -5.91
C ASP A 344 53.84 -19.72 -6.17
N VAL A 345 54.85 -18.95 -6.56
CA VAL A 345 56.13 -19.48 -7.03
C VAL A 345 57.08 -19.72 -5.87
N ASP A 346 56.98 -18.91 -4.81
CA ASP A 346 57.82 -19.01 -3.61
C ASP A 346 57.20 -19.85 -2.49
N ALA A 347 56.00 -20.40 -2.73
CA ALA A 347 55.25 -21.25 -1.80
C ALA A 347 54.89 -20.53 -0.49
N ASP A 348 54.69 -19.22 -0.53
CA ASP A 348 54.32 -18.39 0.62
C ASP A 348 52.81 -18.39 0.91
N GLY A 349 52.01 -19.02 0.03
CA GLY A 349 50.56 -19.12 0.11
C GLY A 349 49.83 -17.89 -0.44
N ARG A 350 50.52 -16.94 -1.09
CA ARG A 350 49.96 -15.71 -1.67
C ARG A 350 50.16 -15.69 -3.17
N ILE A 351 49.09 -16.03 -3.88
CA ILE A 351 49.05 -15.93 -5.34
C ILE A 351 49.20 -14.48 -5.83
N SER A 352 50.14 -14.22 -6.74
CA SER A 352 50.32 -12.90 -7.36
C SER A 352 50.29 -12.93 -8.89
N VAL A 353 49.84 -11.82 -9.47
CA VAL A 353 49.94 -11.58 -10.92
C VAL A 353 51.39 -11.37 -11.35
N SER A 354 52.24 -10.80 -10.49
CA SER A 354 53.67 -10.57 -10.79
C SER A 354 54.46 -11.87 -10.92
N GLU A 355 53.99 -12.93 -10.27
CA GLU A 355 54.61 -14.25 -10.35
C GLU A 355 54.28 -14.96 -11.67
N ALA A 356 53.12 -14.67 -12.29
CA ALA A 356 52.82 -15.15 -13.63
C ALA A 356 53.86 -14.65 -14.66
N ASP A 357 54.34 -13.41 -14.52
CA ASP A 357 55.40 -12.87 -15.38
C ASP A 357 56.76 -13.52 -15.12
N TYR A 358 57.00 -13.98 -13.89
CA TYR A 358 58.17 -14.80 -13.58
C TYR A 358 58.09 -16.15 -14.30
N VAL A 359 56.95 -16.84 -14.23
CA VAL A 359 56.72 -18.12 -14.94
C VAL A 359 56.89 -17.94 -16.46
N ARG A 360 56.29 -16.91 -17.06
CA ARG A 360 56.45 -16.59 -18.50
C ARG A 360 57.91 -16.41 -18.89
N ARG A 361 58.68 -15.68 -18.08
CA ARG A 361 60.11 -15.47 -18.32
C ARG A 361 60.91 -16.76 -18.21
N ARG A 362 60.57 -17.63 -17.27
CA ARG A 362 61.21 -18.94 -17.11
C ARG A 362 60.96 -19.86 -18.29
N VAL A 363 59.74 -19.87 -18.82
CA VAL A 363 59.41 -20.58 -20.07
C VAL A 363 60.28 -20.10 -21.23
N MET A 364 60.45 -18.78 -21.38
CA MET A 364 61.31 -18.20 -22.42
C MET A 364 62.80 -18.49 -22.19
N GLU A 365 63.29 -18.37 -20.96
CA GLU A 365 64.68 -18.67 -20.57
C GLU A 365 65.04 -20.14 -20.84
N TRP A 366 64.06 -21.04 -20.72
CA TRP A 366 64.22 -22.45 -21.03
C TRP A 366 64.17 -22.77 -22.54
N GLY A 367 63.76 -21.80 -23.37
CA GLY A 367 63.71 -21.95 -24.83
C GLY A 367 62.34 -22.30 -25.41
N GLY A 368 61.28 -22.24 -24.59
CA GLY A 368 59.89 -22.35 -25.04
C GLY A 368 59.39 -21.10 -25.77
N GLU A 369 58.41 -21.27 -26.65
CA GLU A 369 57.69 -20.17 -27.29
C GLU A 369 56.44 -19.84 -26.46
N LEU A 370 56.29 -18.58 -26.05
CA LEU A 370 55.08 -18.13 -25.36
C LEU A 370 54.05 -17.72 -26.41
N VAL A 371 52.88 -18.37 -26.39
CA VAL A 371 51.75 -17.95 -27.21
C VAL A 371 51.08 -16.75 -26.54
N GLU A 372 51.04 -15.62 -27.25
CA GLU A 372 50.34 -14.43 -26.78
C GLU A 372 48.83 -14.58 -26.95
N GLY A 373 48.08 -14.35 -25.87
CA GLY A 373 46.63 -14.38 -25.85
C GLY A 373 46.06 -15.08 -24.63
N ASP A 374 44.72 -15.07 -24.51
CA ASP A 374 43.98 -15.72 -23.42
C ASP A 374 43.17 -16.94 -23.93
N GLN A 375 43.51 -17.46 -25.12
CA GLN A 375 42.79 -18.54 -25.79
C GLN A 375 43.74 -19.66 -26.19
N LEU A 376 43.26 -20.90 -26.08
CA LEU A 376 44.00 -22.07 -26.52
C LEU A 376 44.06 -22.08 -28.05
N THR A 377 45.28 -22.11 -28.59
CA THR A 377 45.52 -22.31 -30.01
C THR A 377 45.63 -23.81 -30.31
N GLY A 378 45.24 -24.24 -31.51
CA GLY A 378 45.24 -25.66 -31.88
C GLY A 378 46.63 -26.28 -32.02
N ASP A 379 47.68 -25.45 -32.07
CA ASP A 379 49.09 -25.81 -32.13
C ASP A 379 49.81 -25.66 -30.78
N LEU A 380 49.05 -25.50 -29.68
CA LEU A 380 49.61 -25.40 -28.35
C LEU A 380 50.02 -26.77 -27.80
N ASP A 381 51.26 -26.86 -27.31
CA ASP A 381 51.79 -28.10 -26.73
C ASP A 381 51.48 -28.23 -25.24
N PHE A 382 51.61 -27.14 -24.48
CA PHE A 382 51.43 -27.15 -23.04
C PHE A 382 50.65 -25.94 -22.54
N LEU A 383 49.71 -26.19 -21.62
CA LEU A 383 49.05 -25.14 -20.87
C LEU A 383 49.63 -25.09 -19.46
N VAL A 384 50.23 -23.96 -19.09
CA VAL A 384 50.70 -23.71 -17.73
C VAL A 384 49.63 -22.91 -16.99
N LEU A 385 48.89 -23.58 -16.12
CA LEU A 385 47.86 -22.96 -15.30
C LEU A 385 48.38 -22.66 -13.90
N GLY A 386 48.01 -21.49 -13.41
CA GLY A 386 48.19 -21.09 -12.02
C GLY A 386 47.33 -21.89 -11.05
N GLU A 387 47.24 -21.40 -9.82
CA GLU A 387 46.30 -21.96 -8.87
C GLU A 387 44.85 -21.61 -9.24
N GLN A 388 43.95 -22.50 -8.84
CA GLN A 388 42.53 -22.32 -9.10
C GLN A 388 41.99 -21.20 -8.18
N PRO A 389 41.44 -20.09 -8.71
CA PRO A 389 40.92 -19.00 -7.88
C PRO A 389 39.78 -19.49 -6.98
N PRO A 390 39.67 -19.03 -5.72
CA PRO A 390 38.55 -19.39 -4.86
C PRO A 390 37.24 -18.76 -5.39
N MET A 391 36.13 -19.47 -5.20
CA MET A 391 34.81 -18.95 -5.54
C MET A 391 34.51 -17.70 -4.71
N PRO A 392 34.11 -16.58 -5.33
CA PRO A 392 33.82 -15.36 -4.58
C PRO A 392 32.62 -15.60 -3.65
N ALA A 393 32.72 -15.08 -2.42
CA ALA A 393 31.61 -15.14 -1.47
C ALA A 393 30.39 -14.35 -2.00
N PRO A 394 29.15 -14.78 -1.71
CA PRO A 394 27.96 -14.02 -2.08
C PRO A 394 28.04 -12.58 -1.56
N LEU A 395 27.75 -11.62 -2.42
CA LEU A 395 27.73 -10.21 -2.04
C LEU A 395 26.62 -9.97 -1.00
N PRO A 396 26.89 -9.19 0.07
CA PRO A 396 25.87 -8.77 1.00
C PRO A 396 24.88 -7.78 0.32
N PRO A 397 23.64 -7.64 0.83
CA PRO A 397 22.60 -6.82 0.19
C PRO A 397 22.93 -5.33 0.08
N ASP A 398 23.89 -4.85 0.86
CA ASP A 398 24.35 -3.46 0.97
C ASP A 398 25.73 -3.22 0.34
N ALA A 399 26.24 -4.16 -0.48
CA ALA A 399 27.56 -4.07 -1.07
C ALA A 399 27.74 -2.81 -1.95
N GLY A 400 28.86 -2.12 -1.75
CA GLY A 400 29.21 -0.93 -2.54
C GLY A 400 29.78 -1.27 -3.92
N ASP A 401 29.89 -0.26 -4.80
CA ASP A 401 30.41 -0.41 -6.17
C ASP A 401 31.80 -1.06 -6.25
N ALA A 402 32.67 -0.81 -5.26
CA ALA A 402 34.01 -1.39 -5.21
C ALA A 402 33.98 -2.90 -4.94
N GLU A 403 33.10 -3.34 -4.04
CA GLU A 403 32.92 -4.75 -3.68
C GLU A 403 32.25 -5.51 -4.82
N PHE A 404 31.28 -4.89 -5.50
CA PHE A 404 30.65 -5.45 -6.70
C PHE A 404 31.66 -5.68 -7.82
N ARG A 405 32.55 -4.71 -8.09
CA ARG A 405 33.62 -4.86 -9.10
C ARG A 405 34.61 -5.96 -8.74
N ALA A 406 35.03 -6.04 -7.48
CA ALA A 406 35.94 -7.09 -7.01
C ALA A 406 35.31 -8.49 -7.16
N PHE A 407 34.03 -8.64 -6.80
CA PHE A 407 33.28 -9.87 -6.98
C PHE A 407 33.20 -10.30 -8.45
N LEU A 408 32.91 -9.36 -9.36
CA LEU A 408 32.86 -9.65 -10.79
C LEU A 408 34.22 -10.09 -11.34
N GLN A 409 35.30 -9.40 -10.97
CA GLN A 409 36.66 -9.78 -11.41
C GLN A 409 37.06 -11.16 -10.90
N GLN A 410 36.75 -11.49 -9.65
CA GLN A 410 37.07 -12.79 -9.07
C GLN A 410 36.25 -13.92 -9.73
N ARG A 411 34.96 -13.67 -10.00
CA ARG A 411 34.11 -14.63 -10.72
C ARG A 411 34.61 -14.86 -12.14
N GLU A 412 34.94 -13.80 -12.85
CA GLU A 412 35.46 -13.88 -14.22
C GLU A 412 36.81 -14.63 -14.27
N ALA A 413 37.72 -14.37 -13.34
CA ALA A 413 38.98 -15.10 -13.23
C ALA A 413 38.77 -16.60 -13.01
N ARG A 414 37.79 -16.98 -12.18
CA ARG A 414 37.42 -18.38 -11.95
C ARG A 414 36.82 -19.03 -13.18
N GLU A 415 35.86 -18.37 -13.83
CA GLU A 415 35.22 -18.86 -15.05
C GLU A 415 36.26 -19.07 -16.17
N ARG A 416 37.20 -18.15 -16.34
CA ARG A 416 38.30 -18.29 -17.32
C ARG A 416 39.22 -19.46 -17.00
N TYR A 417 39.58 -19.64 -15.73
CA TYR A 417 40.39 -20.78 -15.31
C TYR A 417 39.70 -22.11 -15.68
N ASP A 418 38.44 -22.25 -15.29
CA ASP A 418 37.67 -23.49 -15.52
C ASP A 418 37.47 -23.73 -17.02
N GLN A 419 37.23 -22.68 -17.81
CA GLN A 419 37.15 -22.76 -19.27
C GLN A 419 38.44 -23.25 -19.93
N LEU A 420 39.59 -22.67 -19.57
CA LEU A 420 40.88 -23.08 -20.13
C LEU A 420 41.25 -24.50 -19.73
N PHE A 421 41.00 -24.88 -18.48
CA PHE A 421 41.22 -26.23 -17.99
C PHE A 421 40.37 -27.26 -18.76
N ASP A 422 39.06 -27.00 -18.91
CA ASP A 422 38.14 -27.88 -19.63
C ASP A 422 38.49 -27.99 -21.11
N GLN A 423 38.82 -26.88 -21.76
CA GLN A 423 39.20 -26.86 -23.16
C GLN A 423 40.52 -27.61 -23.39
N ALA A 424 41.53 -27.41 -22.55
CA ALA A 424 42.79 -28.15 -22.62
C ALA A 424 42.58 -29.65 -22.39
N SER A 425 41.75 -30.02 -21.41
CA SER A 425 41.40 -31.42 -21.15
C SER A 425 40.69 -32.08 -22.34
N ARG A 426 39.80 -31.36 -23.04
CA ARG A 426 39.12 -31.86 -24.24
C ARG A 426 40.04 -31.96 -25.45
N ALA A 427 40.95 -31.00 -25.60
CA ALA A 427 41.97 -30.96 -26.64
C ALA A 427 43.15 -31.93 -26.37
N GLN A 428 43.14 -32.61 -25.22
CA GLN A 428 44.23 -33.49 -24.76
C GLN A 428 45.58 -32.77 -24.62
N ILE A 429 45.55 -31.46 -24.38
CA ILE A 429 46.73 -30.65 -24.11
C ILE A 429 47.12 -30.86 -22.63
N PRO A 430 48.35 -31.29 -22.32
CA PRO A 430 48.79 -31.44 -20.94
C PRO A 430 48.76 -30.12 -20.17
N VAL A 431 48.10 -30.12 -19.01
CA VAL A 431 48.07 -29.00 -18.07
C VAL A 431 49.18 -29.18 -17.03
N LEU A 432 50.06 -28.18 -16.93
CA LEU A 432 51.17 -28.14 -15.99
C LEU A 432 50.89 -27.09 -14.91
N ASN A 433 51.11 -27.47 -13.65
CA ASN A 433 51.27 -26.49 -12.57
C ASN A 433 52.75 -26.11 -12.44
N TRP A 434 53.05 -25.07 -11.65
CA TRP A 434 54.42 -24.58 -11.47
C TRP A 434 55.39 -25.68 -11.01
N ASN A 435 55.04 -26.43 -9.96
CA ASN A 435 55.89 -27.49 -9.41
C ASN A 435 56.23 -28.58 -10.46
N ARG A 436 55.26 -28.94 -11.31
CA ARG A 436 55.47 -29.92 -12.38
C ARG A 436 56.33 -29.33 -13.49
N PHE A 437 56.16 -28.04 -13.81
CA PHE A 437 57.02 -27.35 -14.75
C PHE A 437 58.48 -27.29 -14.26
N GLU A 438 58.72 -26.95 -12.99
CA GLU A 438 60.07 -26.98 -12.39
C GLU A 438 60.70 -28.37 -12.46
N THR A 439 59.92 -29.40 -12.12
CA THR A 439 60.38 -30.80 -12.15
C THR A 439 60.76 -31.23 -13.57
N LEU A 440 59.94 -30.89 -14.57
CA LEU A 440 60.15 -31.26 -15.97
C LEU A 440 61.31 -30.49 -16.61
N THR A 441 61.53 -29.25 -16.19
CA THR A 441 62.64 -28.42 -16.69
C THR A 441 63.94 -28.62 -15.92
N GLY A 442 63.92 -29.39 -14.82
CA GLY A 442 65.06 -29.63 -13.96
C GLY A 442 65.52 -28.38 -13.21
N MET A 443 64.66 -27.37 -13.11
CA MET A 443 64.94 -26.13 -12.39
C MET A 443 64.76 -26.36 -10.89
N THR A 444 65.85 -26.55 -10.17
CA THR A 444 65.84 -26.43 -8.70
C THR A 444 65.95 -24.96 -8.31
N THR A 445 64.87 -24.42 -7.75
CA THR A 445 64.89 -23.19 -6.96
C THR A 445 65.87 -23.36 -5.79
N ARG A 446 66.78 -22.40 -5.65
CA ARG A 446 67.81 -22.37 -4.60
C ARG A 446 67.35 -21.57 -3.40
#